data_AF-A0A420S979-F1
#
_entry.id   AF-A0A420S979-F1
#
_cell.length_a   1.000
_cell.length_b   1.000
_cell.length_c   1.000
_cell.angle_alpha   90.00
_cell.angle_beta   90.00
_cell.angle_gamma   90.00
#
_symmetry.space_group_name_H-M   'P 1'
#
loop_
_entity.id
_entity.type
_entity.pdbx_description
1 polymer ?
#
loop_
_entity_poly.entity_id
_entity_poly.type
_entity_poly.pdbx_seq_one_letter_code
_entity_poly.pdbx_strand_id
1 'polypeptide(L)'
;MVNEWPAVLGSDGAGVVIEVGPDVTRLKVGDYVYSCAPVGQNRFTPFQEAYLAREDLLFKKGDNISLEDSCTIGACLLIAVRSGASATFDSREMIDAQVAEIKKITDGNFGKMMDASTYGYKIMVKALETASNAKEKYLTSVDSWSPFSTPSSISEFRADLGHLCRPNETDGAQITANIAKWIPLLEQHIAAGTLKPLEHHVVDGVGWEKVIQGIQDMESGKIGKKVVVRTQEE
;
A
#
# COMPACT_ATOMS: atom_id res chain seq x y z
N MET A 1 11.82 12.74 -5.49
CA MET A 1 11.83 14.16 -5.88
C MET A 1 11.30 14.93 -4.68
N VAL A 2 12.17 15.61 -3.94
CA VAL A 2 11.86 16.41 -2.73
C VAL A 2 12.04 17.87 -3.09
N ASN A 3 11.05 18.73 -2.83
CA ASN A 3 11.10 20.14 -3.24
C ASN A 3 11.61 21.09 -2.14
N GLU A 4 11.56 20.69 -0.87
CA GLU A 4 12.00 21.50 0.26
C GLU A 4 12.49 20.63 1.44
N TRP A 5 13.33 21.22 2.29
CA TRP A 5 13.86 20.60 3.51
C TRP A 5 13.57 21.48 4.74
N PRO A 6 13.28 20.92 5.93
CA PRO A 6 13.17 19.49 6.21
C PRO A 6 11.98 18.84 5.51
N ALA A 7 12.11 17.58 5.08
CA ALA A 7 11.06 16.92 4.29
C ALA A 7 10.07 16.16 5.17
N VAL A 8 8.78 16.27 4.84
CA VAL A 8 7.69 15.45 5.39
C VAL A 8 7.30 14.40 4.35
N LEU A 9 7.30 13.12 4.74
CA LEU A 9 7.07 11.98 3.84
C LEU A 9 5.64 11.42 3.94
N GLY A 10 5.39 10.37 3.16
CA GLY A 10 4.13 9.61 3.14
C GLY A 10 3.40 9.71 1.81
N SER A 11 2.82 8.60 1.36
CA SER A 11 1.98 8.50 0.16
C SER A 11 0.50 8.29 0.48
N ASP A 12 0.17 7.74 1.65
CA ASP A 12 -1.19 7.39 2.05
C ASP A 12 -1.49 7.92 3.44
N GLY A 13 -2.73 8.36 3.65
CA GLY A 13 -3.18 8.88 4.93
C GLY A 13 -4.70 8.79 5.08
N ALA A 14 -5.17 8.67 6.32
CA ALA A 14 -6.59 8.72 6.66
C ALA A 14 -6.81 9.66 7.86
N GLY A 15 -7.98 10.29 7.91
CA GLY A 15 -8.30 11.27 8.95
C GLY A 15 -9.69 11.85 8.83
N VAL A 16 -9.91 12.98 9.50
CA VAL A 16 -11.16 13.74 9.46
C VAL A 16 -10.92 15.09 8.80
N VAL A 17 -11.87 15.53 7.97
CA VAL A 17 -11.85 16.87 7.38
C VAL A 17 -12.09 17.90 8.49
N ILE A 18 -11.12 18.79 8.72
CA ILE A 18 -11.22 19.85 9.73
C ILE A 18 -11.51 21.23 9.12
N GLU A 19 -11.21 21.42 7.83
CA GLU A 19 -11.45 22.64 7.06
C GLU A 19 -11.64 22.28 5.58
N VAL A 20 -12.39 23.11 4.84
CA VAL A 20 -12.57 22.97 3.39
C VAL A 20 -12.36 24.31 2.68
N GLY A 21 -11.77 24.27 1.49
CA GLY A 21 -11.65 25.45 0.63
C GLY A 21 -12.99 25.86 -0.01
N PRO A 22 -13.10 27.10 -0.54
CA PRO A 22 -14.36 27.63 -1.07
C PRO A 22 -14.92 26.86 -2.28
N ASP A 23 -14.07 26.17 -3.04
CA ASP A 23 -14.46 25.42 -4.24
C ASP A 23 -14.72 23.93 -3.98
N VAL A 24 -14.60 23.48 -2.73
CA VAL A 24 -14.86 22.08 -2.31
C VAL A 24 -16.38 21.84 -2.28
N THR A 25 -16.84 20.77 -2.91
CA THR A 25 -18.28 20.50 -3.09
C THR A 25 -18.74 19.11 -2.66
N ARG A 26 -17.83 18.14 -2.60
CA ARG A 26 -18.05 16.73 -2.22
C ARG A 26 -17.81 16.46 -0.74
N LEU A 27 -17.02 17.28 -0.07
CA LEU A 27 -16.59 17.07 1.31
C LEU A 27 -17.01 18.22 2.22
N LYS A 28 -17.18 17.90 3.51
CA LYS A 28 -17.43 18.89 4.57
C LYS A 28 -16.66 18.53 5.84
N VAL A 29 -16.52 19.52 6.71
CA VAL A 29 -15.94 19.32 8.06
C VAL A 29 -16.66 18.18 8.79
N GLY A 30 -15.88 17.30 9.41
CA GLY A 30 -16.35 16.09 10.11
C GLY A 30 -16.46 14.85 9.24
N ASP A 31 -16.31 14.96 7.90
CA ASP A 31 -16.24 13.77 7.06
C ASP A 31 -14.93 13.01 7.29
N TYR A 32 -15.02 11.70 7.52
CA TYR A 32 -13.86 10.82 7.54
C TYR A 32 -13.43 10.49 6.12
N VAL A 33 -12.13 10.61 5.84
CA VAL A 33 -11.56 10.46 4.50
C VAL A 33 -10.25 9.71 4.54
N TYR A 34 -9.89 9.13 3.41
CA TYR A 34 -8.57 8.56 3.15
C TYR A 34 -8.07 9.00 1.77
N SER A 35 -6.76 9.04 1.59
CA SER A 35 -6.11 9.77 0.49
C SER A 35 -4.94 9.01 -0.12
N CYS A 36 -4.59 9.42 -1.34
CA CYS A 36 -3.25 9.30 -1.88
C CYS A 36 -2.65 10.71 -2.01
N ALA A 37 -1.45 10.89 -1.47
CA ALA A 37 -0.76 12.16 -1.36
C ALA A 37 0.40 12.25 -2.39
N PRO A 38 0.61 13.43 -3.01
CA PRO A 38 1.79 13.65 -3.84
C PRO A 38 3.04 13.68 -2.95
N VAL A 39 3.92 12.71 -3.15
CA VAL A 39 5.18 12.59 -2.39
C VAL A 39 6.12 13.75 -2.71
N GLY A 40 6.75 14.30 -1.67
CA GLY A 40 7.83 15.28 -1.80
C GLY A 40 7.39 16.74 -1.82
N GLN A 41 6.16 17.05 -1.39
CA GLN A 41 5.67 18.40 -1.11
C GLN A 41 5.11 18.44 0.31
N ASN A 42 5.81 19.08 1.26
CA ASN A 42 5.50 18.90 2.68
C ASN A 42 4.07 19.24 3.05
N ARG A 43 3.49 20.28 2.44
CA ARG A 43 2.10 20.69 2.74
C ARG A 43 1.06 19.63 2.38
N PHE A 44 1.40 18.64 1.57
CA PHE A 44 0.47 17.64 1.05
C PHE A 44 0.77 16.22 1.51
N THR A 45 1.81 16.00 2.32
CA THR A 45 2.24 14.65 2.73
C THR A 45 1.71 14.27 4.12
N PRO A 46 1.28 13.03 4.36
CA PRO A 46 0.46 12.66 5.50
C PRO A 46 1.22 12.33 6.80
N PHE A 47 2.56 12.27 6.83
CA PHE A 47 3.31 12.00 8.07
C PHE A 47 3.43 13.24 8.98
N GLN A 48 2.30 13.87 9.26
CA GLN A 48 2.10 15.03 10.14
C GLN A 48 0.64 15.06 10.62
N GLU A 49 0.30 15.93 11.56
CA GLU A 49 -1.03 15.94 12.18
C GLU A 49 -2.13 16.49 11.26
N ALA A 50 -1.80 17.41 10.36
CA ALA A 50 -2.71 17.95 9.36
C ALA A 50 -1.94 18.27 8.06
N TYR A 51 -2.55 17.97 6.92
CA TYR A 51 -1.99 18.25 5.61
C TYR A 51 -3.09 18.69 4.64
N LEU A 52 -2.71 19.42 3.59
CA LEU A 52 -3.62 19.76 2.51
C LEU A 52 -3.82 18.56 1.60
N ALA A 53 -5.04 18.35 1.16
CA ALA A 53 -5.36 17.33 0.17
C ALA A 53 -6.28 17.92 -0.89
N ARG A 54 -6.11 17.48 -2.14
CA ARG A 54 -7.04 17.84 -3.20
C ARG A 54 -8.29 16.97 -3.08
N GLU A 55 -9.46 17.58 -3.23
CA GLU A 55 -10.75 16.88 -3.14
C GLU A 55 -10.84 15.68 -4.10
N ASP A 56 -10.22 15.76 -5.28
CA ASP A 56 -10.21 14.70 -6.30
C ASP A 56 -9.28 13.51 -5.98
N LEU A 57 -8.49 13.61 -4.91
CA LEU A 57 -7.61 12.55 -4.40
C LEU A 57 -8.13 11.94 -3.10
N LEU A 58 -9.27 12.44 -2.59
CA LEU A 58 -9.88 11.97 -1.35
C LEU A 58 -11.07 11.06 -1.62
N PHE A 59 -11.11 9.97 -0.86
CA PHE A 59 -12.24 9.08 -0.74
C PHE A 59 -12.92 9.31 0.60
N LYS A 60 -14.24 9.42 0.58
CA LYS A 60 -15.02 9.43 1.81
C LYS A 60 -15.08 8.01 2.37
N LYS A 61 -14.82 7.87 3.68
CA LYS A 61 -14.87 6.59 4.36
C LYS A 61 -16.33 6.11 4.46
N GLY A 62 -16.57 4.87 4.03
CA GLY A 62 -17.82 4.17 4.30
C GLY A 62 -17.83 3.53 5.70
N ASP A 63 -18.98 3.02 6.13
CA ASP A 63 -19.12 2.37 7.44
C ASP A 63 -18.55 0.94 7.48
N ASN A 64 -18.26 0.37 6.32
CA ASN A 64 -17.76 -1.00 6.14
C ASN A 64 -16.23 -1.15 6.28
N ILE A 65 -15.53 -0.09 6.65
CA ILE A 65 -14.06 -0.10 6.85
C ILE A 65 -13.69 0.80 8.03
N SER A 66 -12.73 0.35 8.84
CA SER A 66 -12.14 1.16 9.91
C SER A 66 -11.34 2.33 9.32
N LEU A 67 -11.03 3.34 10.14
CA LEU A 67 -10.21 4.45 9.65
C LEU A 67 -8.78 3.98 9.39
N GLU A 68 -8.28 3.13 10.27
CA GLU A 68 -6.96 2.50 10.24
C GLU A 68 -6.78 1.67 8.96
N ASP A 69 -7.72 0.78 8.66
CA ASP A 69 -7.66 -0.05 7.44
C ASP A 69 -7.75 0.81 6.17
N SER A 70 -8.56 1.88 6.19
CA SER A 70 -8.70 2.76 5.03
C SER A 70 -7.41 3.49 4.66
N CYS A 71 -6.48 3.65 5.60
CA CYS A 71 -5.16 4.24 5.37
C CYS A 71 -4.26 3.36 4.49
N THR A 72 -4.63 2.10 4.23
CA THR A 72 -3.79 1.14 3.49
C THR A 72 -4.13 1.02 2.01
N ILE A 73 -5.23 1.64 1.55
CA ILE A 73 -5.80 1.39 0.22
C ILE A 73 -5.85 2.61 -0.70
N GLY A 74 -5.49 3.81 -0.22
CA GLY A 74 -5.70 5.09 -0.92
C GLY A 74 -5.10 5.12 -2.33
N ALA A 75 -3.80 4.88 -2.46
CA ALA A 75 -3.08 4.89 -3.73
C ALA A 75 -3.61 3.82 -4.71
N CYS A 76 -3.77 2.59 -4.25
CA CYS A 76 -4.24 1.48 -5.08
C CYS A 76 -5.68 1.69 -5.57
N LEU A 77 -6.58 2.14 -4.69
CA LEU A 77 -7.97 2.41 -5.05
C LEU A 77 -8.07 3.57 -6.06
N LEU A 78 -7.28 4.63 -5.88
CA LEU A 78 -7.24 5.73 -6.84
C LEU A 78 -6.84 5.28 -8.23
N ILE A 79 -5.81 4.45 -8.34
CA ILE A 79 -5.38 3.90 -9.62
C ILE A 79 -6.50 3.05 -10.22
N ALA A 80 -7.08 2.13 -9.44
CA ALA A 80 -8.16 1.26 -9.92
C ALA A 80 -9.35 2.06 -10.48
N VAL A 81 -9.85 3.04 -9.72
CA VAL A 81 -10.98 3.90 -10.12
C VAL A 81 -10.64 4.72 -11.37
N ARG A 82 -9.43 5.33 -11.42
CA ARG A 82 -8.99 6.09 -12.60
C ARG A 82 -8.77 5.22 -13.83
N SER A 83 -8.46 3.94 -13.64
CA SER A 83 -8.40 2.94 -14.71
C SER A 83 -9.78 2.39 -15.12
N GLY A 84 -10.87 2.88 -14.54
CA GLY A 84 -12.24 2.51 -14.90
C GLY A 84 -12.84 1.36 -14.09
N ALA A 85 -12.26 1.00 -12.94
CA ALA A 85 -12.88 0.02 -12.05
C ALA A 85 -14.25 0.52 -11.58
N SER A 86 -15.26 -0.35 -11.68
CA SER A 86 -16.66 -0.05 -11.36
C SER A 86 -17.25 -0.93 -10.26
N ALA A 87 -16.51 -1.94 -9.81
CA ALA A 87 -16.95 -2.90 -8.80
C ALA A 87 -15.76 -3.51 -8.05
N THR A 88 -16.05 -4.10 -6.90
CA THR A 88 -15.11 -4.86 -6.05
C THR A 88 -15.76 -6.17 -5.62
N PHE A 89 -14.96 -7.16 -5.24
CA PHE A 89 -15.40 -8.39 -4.58
C PHE A 89 -14.51 -8.66 -3.36
N ASP A 90 -14.97 -9.49 -2.42
CA ASP A 90 -14.17 -9.84 -1.24
C ASP A 90 -13.10 -10.88 -1.60
N SER A 91 -11.83 -10.50 -1.50
CA SER A 91 -10.69 -11.39 -1.77
C SER A 91 -10.43 -12.42 -0.67
N ARG A 92 -11.10 -12.31 0.49
CA ARG A 92 -11.00 -13.25 1.61
C ARG A 92 -11.95 -14.44 1.48
N GLU A 93 -12.91 -14.36 0.56
CA GLU A 93 -13.84 -15.45 0.28
C GLU A 93 -13.15 -16.67 -0.33
N MET A 94 -13.84 -17.80 -0.34
CA MET A 94 -13.35 -18.99 -1.04
C MET A 94 -13.25 -18.72 -2.55
N ILE A 95 -12.27 -19.34 -3.23
CA ILE A 95 -12.01 -19.11 -4.66
C ILE A 95 -13.29 -19.27 -5.50
N ASP A 96 -14.12 -20.28 -5.24
CA ASP A 96 -15.39 -20.47 -5.97
C ASP A 96 -16.37 -19.30 -5.81
N ALA A 97 -16.48 -18.74 -4.61
CA ALA A 97 -17.32 -17.59 -4.33
C ALA A 97 -16.77 -16.33 -5.04
N GLN A 98 -15.44 -16.14 -5.03
CA GLN A 98 -14.80 -15.06 -5.78
C GLN A 98 -15.07 -15.18 -7.29
N VAL A 99 -14.92 -16.38 -7.89
CA VAL A 99 -15.21 -16.62 -9.31
C VAL A 99 -16.68 -16.32 -9.63
N ALA A 100 -17.60 -16.77 -8.77
CA ALA A 100 -19.03 -16.53 -8.94
C ALA A 100 -19.34 -15.02 -8.93
N GLU A 101 -18.75 -14.27 -8.01
CA GLU A 101 -18.96 -12.82 -7.94
C GLU A 101 -18.31 -12.09 -9.12
N ILE A 102 -17.10 -12.48 -9.55
CA ILE A 102 -16.47 -11.95 -10.77
C ILE A 102 -17.38 -12.18 -11.98
N LYS A 103 -17.93 -13.39 -12.13
CA LYS A 103 -18.86 -13.70 -13.22
C LYS A 103 -20.11 -12.84 -13.15
N LYS A 104 -20.69 -12.67 -11.97
CA LYS A 104 -21.87 -11.83 -11.74
C LYS A 104 -21.61 -10.36 -12.08
N ILE A 105 -20.45 -9.82 -11.69
CA ILE A 105 -20.05 -8.43 -11.96
C ILE A 105 -19.82 -8.20 -13.46
N THR A 106 -19.15 -9.14 -14.11
CA THR A 106 -18.65 -8.97 -15.49
C THR A 106 -19.55 -9.56 -16.56
N ASP A 107 -20.56 -10.35 -16.18
CA ASP A 107 -21.31 -11.24 -17.07
C ASP A 107 -20.42 -12.14 -17.94
N GLY A 108 -19.23 -12.46 -17.42
CA GLY A 108 -18.18 -13.19 -18.16
C GLY A 108 -17.47 -12.38 -19.25
N ASN A 109 -17.77 -11.09 -19.41
CA ASN A 109 -17.15 -10.19 -20.38
C ASN A 109 -15.80 -9.63 -19.89
N PHE A 110 -14.83 -10.53 -19.73
CA PHE A 110 -13.45 -10.18 -19.41
C PHE A 110 -12.50 -11.19 -20.03
N GLY A 111 -11.34 -10.74 -20.50
CA GLY A 111 -10.29 -11.61 -21.07
C GLY A 111 -8.90 -11.34 -20.50
N LYS A 112 -8.78 -10.41 -19.55
CA LYS A 112 -7.50 -9.99 -18.97
C LYS A 112 -7.64 -9.93 -17.46
N MET A 113 -6.69 -10.53 -16.75
CA MET A 113 -6.58 -10.41 -15.29
C MET A 113 -5.14 -10.04 -14.91
N MET A 114 -5.02 -9.21 -13.89
CA MET A 114 -3.73 -8.71 -13.39
C MET A 114 -3.66 -8.92 -11.88
N ASP A 115 -2.53 -9.45 -11.43
CA ASP A 115 -2.19 -9.68 -10.03
C ASP A 115 -0.97 -8.84 -9.64
N ALA A 116 -1.20 -7.84 -8.79
CA ALA A 116 -0.15 -7.01 -8.21
C ALA A 116 0.20 -7.43 -6.77
N SER A 117 -0.39 -8.51 -6.25
CA SER A 117 -0.24 -8.92 -4.85
C SER A 117 0.46 -10.25 -4.65
N THR A 118 0.82 -10.96 -5.74
CA THR A 118 1.44 -12.31 -5.76
C THR A 118 0.54 -13.46 -5.30
N TYR A 119 -0.70 -13.17 -4.91
CA TYR A 119 -1.65 -14.16 -4.40
C TYR A 119 -2.79 -14.47 -5.38
N GLY A 120 -2.88 -13.73 -6.49
CA GLY A 120 -4.00 -13.78 -7.42
C GLY A 120 -3.99 -14.98 -8.38
N TYR A 121 -2.90 -15.72 -8.48
CA TYR A 121 -2.73 -16.72 -9.54
C TYR A 121 -3.88 -17.73 -9.65
N LYS A 122 -4.20 -18.43 -8.56
CA LYS A 122 -5.20 -19.51 -8.56
C LYS A 122 -6.59 -19.01 -8.93
N ILE A 123 -6.98 -17.84 -8.44
CA ILE A 123 -8.27 -17.24 -8.76
C ILE A 123 -8.32 -16.78 -10.22
N MET A 124 -7.26 -16.16 -10.73
CA MET A 124 -7.20 -15.70 -12.11
C MET A 124 -7.34 -16.86 -13.11
N VAL A 125 -6.60 -17.95 -12.90
CA VAL A 125 -6.69 -19.14 -13.77
C VAL A 125 -8.11 -19.69 -13.76
N LYS A 126 -8.69 -19.93 -12.57
CA LYS A 126 -10.04 -20.49 -12.45
C LYS A 126 -11.11 -19.58 -13.06
N ALA A 127 -11.03 -18.27 -12.84
CA ALA A 127 -11.97 -17.30 -13.40
C ALA A 127 -11.85 -17.24 -14.94
N LEU A 128 -10.63 -17.21 -15.48
CA LEU A 128 -10.42 -17.25 -16.94
C LEU A 128 -10.91 -18.56 -17.55
N GLU A 129 -10.72 -19.71 -16.91
CA GLU A 129 -11.21 -20.99 -17.45
C GLU A 129 -12.73 -21.13 -17.40
N THR A 130 -13.36 -20.71 -16.29
CA THR A 130 -14.75 -21.13 -15.97
C THR A 130 -15.78 -19.99 -16.02
N ALA A 131 -15.35 -18.73 -15.90
CA ALA A 131 -16.23 -17.57 -15.87
C ALA A 131 -16.08 -16.66 -17.09
N SER A 132 -14.91 -16.63 -17.73
CA SER A 132 -14.66 -15.80 -18.91
C SER A 132 -15.21 -16.41 -20.20
N ASN A 133 -15.97 -15.60 -20.93
CA ASN A 133 -16.47 -15.89 -22.28
C ASN A 133 -15.50 -15.43 -23.38
N ALA A 134 -14.36 -14.83 -23.03
CA ALA A 134 -13.43 -14.28 -24.01
C ALA A 134 -12.73 -15.40 -24.81
N LYS A 135 -12.55 -15.16 -26.11
CA LYS A 135 -11.75 -16.05 -26.98
C LYS A 135 -10.27 -16.00 -26.62
N GLU A 136 -9.77 -14.80 -26.33
CA GLU A 136 -8.38 -14.56 -25.94
C GLU A 136 -8.33 -14.26 -24.45
N LYS A 137 -7.47 -14.99 -23.74
CA LYS A 137 -7.37 -14.96 -22.28
C LYS A 137 -5.93 -14.67 -21.89
N TYR A 138 -5.76 -13.69 -21.03
CA TYR A 138 -4.47 -13.20 -20.59
C TYR A 138 -4.46 -13.11 -19.07
N LEU A 139 -3.39 -13.63 -18.47
CA LEU A 139 -3.08 -13.32 -17.08
C LEU A 139 -1.71 -12.63 -17.00
N THR A 140 -1.58 -11.73 -16.04
CA THR A 140 -0.29 -11.22 -15.64
C THR A 140 -0.16 -11.18 -14.13
N SER A 141 1.03 -11.48 -13.62
CA SER A 141 1.34 -11.38 -12.20
C SER A 141 2.73 -10.79 -11.99
N VAL A 142 2.89 -10.10 -10.87
CA VAL A 142 4.19 -9.66 -10.33
C VAL A 142 4.95 -10.80 -9.63
N ASP A 143 4.31 -11.96 -9.47
CA ASP A 143 4.97 -13.18 -9.00
C ASP A 143 5.79 -13.81 -10.14
N SER A 144 7.09 -13.52 -10.13
CA SER A 144 8.06 -14.04 -11.09
C SER A 144 8.75 -15.33 -10.64
N TRP A 145 8.48 -15.82 -9.43
CA TRP A 145 9.26 -16.90 -8.79
C TRP A 145 8.46 -18.18 -8.52
N SER A 146 7.15 -18.10 -8.31
CA SER A 146 6.33 -19.27 -8.02
C SER A 146 6.17 -20.18 -9.25
N PRO A 147 6.07 -21.51 -9.05
CA PRO A 147 5.78 -22.44 -10.13
C PRO A 147 4.31 -22.35 -10.54
N PHE A 148 4.03 -21.64 -11.64
CA PHE A 148 2.70 -21.60 -12.27
C PHE A 148 2.52 -22.79 -13.22
N SER A 149 1.29 -23.29 -13.31
CA SER A 149 0.86 -24.36 -14.22
C SER A 149 -0.32 -23.87 -15.07
N THR A 150 -0.09 -22.81 -15.83
CA THR A 150 -1.14 -22.13 -16.59
C THR A 150 -1.61 -22.98 -17.77
N PRO A 151 -2.93 -23.18 -17.95
CA PRO A 151 -3.48 -23.84 -19.14
C PRO A 151 -3.00 -23.18 -20.43
N SER A 152 -2.69 -23.97 -21.46
CA SER A 152 -2.20 -23.46 -22.76
C SER A 152 -3.20 -22.55 -23.49
N SER A 153 -4.47 -22.56 -23.08
CA SER A 153 -5.53 -21.67 -23.55
C SER A 153 -5.43 -20.25 -22.99
N ILE A 154 -4.54 -19.99 -22.04
CA ILE A 154 -4.35 -18.69 -21.39
C ILE A 154 -2.90 -18.25 -21.61
N SER A 155 -2.72 -17.05 -22.15
CA SER A 155 -1.42 -16.43 -22.30
C SER A 155 -0.98 -15.79 -20.97
N GLU A 156 0.15 -16.26 -20.44
CA GLU A 156 0.73 -15.77 -19.18
C GLU A 156 1.86 -14.76 -19.45
N PHE A 157 1.84 -13.65 -18.73
CA PHE A 157 2.94 -12.68 -18.70
C PHE A 157 3.38 -12.41 -17.26
N ARG A 158 4.65 -12.65 -16.94
CA ARG A 158 5.18 -12.37 -15.60
C ARG A 158 6.01 -11.09 -15.62
N ALA A 159 5.65 -10.16 -14.73
CA ALA A 159 6.41 -8.94 -14.50
C ALA A 159 7.40 -9.22 -13.37
N ASP A 160 8.69 -9.14 -13.68
CA ASP A 160 9.71 -9.25 -12.65
C ASP A 160 9.85 -7.92 -11.92
N LEU A 161 9.38 -7.87 -10.66
CA LEU A 161 9.42 -6.67 -9.83
C LEU A 161 10.37 -6.85 -8.65
N GLY A 162 11.35 -5.94 -8.57
CA GLY A 162 12.14 -5.67 -7.38
C GLY A 162 13.12 -6.77 -6.98
N HIS A 163 14.41 -6.52 -7.20
CA HIS A 163 15.50 -7.37 -6.71
C HIS A 163 16.09 -6.90 -5.36
N LEU A 164 15.41 -5.96 -4.68
CA LEU A 164 15.85 -5.47 -3.37
C LEU A 164 15.90 -6.62 -2.36
N CYS A 165 16.99 -6.68 -1.58
CA CYS A 165 17.22 -7.71 -0.57
C CYS A 165 17.32 -9.14 -1.14
N ARG A 166 17.75 -9.30 -2.40
CA ARG A 166 18.04 -10.59 -3.02
C ARG A 166 19.56 -10.76 -3.23
N PRO A 167 20.33 -11.08 -2.17
CA PRO A 167 21.79 -11.07 -2.23
C PRO A 167 22.37 -12.17 -3.13
N ASN A 168 21.59 -13.20 -3.43
CA ASN A 168 22.00 -14.31 -4.29
C ASN A 168 21.80 -14.03 -5.79
N GLU A 169 21.18 -12.91 -6.14
CA GLU A 169 21.00 -12.46 -7.53
C GLU A 169 22.01 -11.35 -7.82
N THR A 170 22.70 -11.39 -8.96
CA THR A 170 23.69 -10.36 -9.34
C THR A 170 23.06 -8.96 -9.32
N ASP A 171 21.88 -8.81 -9.94
CA ASP A 171 21.16 -7.54 -9.98
C ASP A 171 20.63 -7.16 -8.60
N GLY A 172 20.20 -8.14 -7.79
CA GLY A 172 19.71 -7.91 -6.44
C GLY A 172 20.78 -7.46 -5.45
N ALA A 173 21.97 -8.06 -5.50
CA ALA A 173 23.12 -7.61 -4.73
C ALA A 173 23.52 -6.19 -5.13
N GLN A 174 23.55 -5.88 -6.43
CA GLN A 174 23.90 -4.56 -6.94
C GLN A 174 22.86 -3.49 -6.57
N ILE A 175 21.56 -3.80 -6.69
CA ILE A 175 20.45 -2.91 -6.29
C ILE A 175 20.50 -2.63 -4.79
N THR A 176 20.69 -3.67 -3.98
CA THR A 176 20.81 -3.54 -2.53
C THR A 176 22.02 -2.68 -2.15
N ALA A 177 23.18 -2.90 -2.77
CA ALA A 177 24.37 -2.10 -2.55
C ALA A 177 24.18 -0.63 -2.98
N ASN A 178 23.45 -0.38 -4.07
CA ASN A 178 23.16 0.98 -4.53
C ASN A 178 22.23 1.72 -3.56
N ILE A 179 21.23 1.04 -2.99
CA ILE A 179 20.34 1.61 -1.97
C ILE A 179 21.10 1.85 -0.66
N ALA A 180 21.99 0.94 -0.26
CA ALA A 180 22.82 1.10 0.94
C ALA A 180 23.72 2.35 0.90
N LYS A 181 24.12 2.83 -0.30
CA LYS A 181 24.87 4.09 -0.45
C LYS A 181 24.08 5.33 0.01
N TRP A 182 22.76 5.24 0.15
CA TRP A 182 21.94 6.33 0.68
C TRP A 182 21.96 6.39 2.21
N ILE A 183 22.38 5.33 2.90
CA ILE A 183 22.40 5.28 4.37
C ILE A 183 23.23 6.44 4.95
N PRO A 184 24.50 6.66 4.54
CA PRO A 184 25.29 7.76 5.09
C PRO A 184 24.69 9.14 4.79
N LEU A 185 24.04 9.30 3.62
CA LEU A 185 23.35 10.53 3.27
C LEU A 185 22.14 10.78 4.19
N LEU A 186 21.33 9.75 4.45
CA LEU A 186 20.19 9.84 5.36
C LEU A 186 20.64 10.12 6.81
N GLU A 187 21.71 9.46 7.27
CA GLU A 187 22.32 9.72 8.58
C GLU A 187 22.79 11.17 8.71
N GLN A 188 23.44 11.72 7.68
CA GLN A 188 23.82 13.14 7.65
C GLN A 188 22.60 14.06 7.75
N HIS A 189 21.52 13.76 7.03
CA HIS A 189 20.29 14.54 7.12
C HIS A 189 19.64 14.46 8.51
N ILE A 190 19.67 13.29 9.16
CA ILE A 190 19.21 13.09 10.54
C ILE A 190 20.07 13.89 11.52
N ALA A 191 21.39 13.77 11.44
CA ALA A 191 22.33 14.49 12.30
C ALA A 191 22.22 16.01 12.16
N ALA A 192 21.98 16.50 10.94
CA ALA A 192 21.73 17.90 10.65
C ALA A 192 20.32 18.38 11.03
N GLY A 193 19.42 17.47 11.46
CA GLY A 193 18.03 17.79 11.77
C GLY A 193 17.18 18.18 10.55
N THR A 194 17.67 17.93 9.34
CA THR A 194 16.96 18.19 8.08
C THR A 194 16.04 17.03 7.68
N LEU A 195 16.27 15.84 8.24
CA LEU A 195 15.29 14.76 8.30
C LEU A 195 15.06 14.47 9.78
N LYS A 196 13.82 14.57 10.25
CA LYS A 196 13.50 14.30 11.65
C LYS A 196 12.55 13.10 11.72
N PRO A 197 12.84 12.08 12.55
CA PRO A 197 11.83 11.09 12.86
C PRO A 197 10.67 11.79 13.57
N LEU A 198 9.47 11.23 13.42
CA LEU A 198 8.36 11.62 14.27
C LEU A 198 8.69 11.29 15.74
N GLU A 199 8.09 12.05 16.66
CA GLU A 199 8.23 11.78 18.08
C GLU A 199 7.86 10.32 18.37
N HIS A 200 8.74 9.62 19.08
CA HIS A 200 8.61 8.20 19.37
C HIS A 200 9.22 7.89 20.73
N HIS A 201 8.74 6.82 21.34
CA HIS A 201 9.31 6.26 22.56
C HIS A 201 10.19 5.06 22.20
N VAL A 202 11.43 5.04 22.70
CA VAL A 202 12.31 3.87 22.56
C VAL A 202 12.12 3.00 23.80
N VAL A 203 11.70 1.74 23.62
CA VAL A 203 11.54 0.79 24.73
C VAL A 203 12.90 0.39 25.27
N ASP A 204 13.06 0.47 26.59
CA ASP A 204 14.27 0.04 27.26
C ASP A 204 14.51 -1.48 27.11
N GLY A 205 15.68 -1.82 26.57
CA GLY A 205 16.18 -3.19 26.39
C GLY A 205 16.19 -3.68 24.94
N VAL A 206 16.55 -4.94 24.77
CA VAL A 206 16.70 -5.60 23.46
C VAL A 206 15.96 -6.94 23.47
N GLY A 207 15.31 -7.28 22.35
CA GLY A 207 14.71 -8.60 22.12
C GLY A 207 13.23 -8.55 21.71
N TRP A 208 12.72 -9.66 21.19
CA TRP A 208 11.32 -9.78 20.73
C TRP A 208 10.31 -9.53 21.85
N GLU A 209 10.67 -9.81 23.10
CA GLU A 209 9.72 -9.64 24.21
C GLU A 209 9.48 -8.16 24.51
N LYS A 210 10.43 -7.30 24.12
CA LYS A 210 10.27 -5.85 24.16
C LYS A 210 9.30 -5.36 23.08
N VAL A 211 9.11 -6.10 21.99
CA VAL A 211 8.11 -5.78 20.96
C VAL A 211 6.72 -5.97 21.56
N ILE A 212 6.51 -7.10 22.23
CA ILE A 212 5.26 -7.39 22.95
C ILE A 212 5.00 -6.32 24.01
N GLN A 213 6.00 -6.00 24.85
CA GLN A 213 5.87 -4.96 25.87
C GLN A 213 5.56 -3.59 25.26
N GLY A 214 6.23 -3.21 24.16
CA GLY A 214 6.01 -1.94 23.48
C GLY A 214 4.59 -1.82 22.92
N ILE A 215 4.05 -2.92 22.37
CA ILE A 215 2.66 -2.99 21.91
C ILE A 215 1.70 -2.82 23.11
N GLN A 216 1.90 -3.55 24.20
CA GLN A 216 1.07 -3.45 25.40
C GLN A 216 1.10 -2.06 26.04
N ASP A 217 2.27 -1.42 26.08
CA ASP A 217 2.42 -0.06 26.60
C ASP A 217 1.72 0.97 25.69
N MET A 218 1.68 0.75 24.38
CA MET A 218 0.93 1.58 23.44
C MET A 218 -0.59 1.34 23.58
N GLU A 219 -1.04 0.09 23.66
CA GLU A 219 -2.45 -0.28 23.83
C GLU A 219 -3.04 0.22 25.16
N SER A 220 -2.25 0.24 26.23
CA SER A 220 -2.64 0.77 27.54
C SER A 220 -2.58 2.30 27.63
N GLY A 221 -2.11 2.98 26.58
CA GLY A 221 -1.96 4.45 26.53
C GLY A 221 -0.80 4.98 27.38
N LYS A 222 0.08 4.10 27.88
CA LYS A 222 1.30 4.47 28.63
C LYS A 222 2.33 5.16 27.72
N ILE A 223 2.40 4.73 26.47
CA ILE A 223 3.20 5.34 25.42
C ILE A 223 2.25 5.99 24.41
N GLY A 224 2.66 7.12 23.82
CA GLY A 224 1.91 7.82 22.78
C GLY A 224 1.86 7.05 21.45
N LYS A 225 1.91 7.78 20.33
CA LYS A 225 1.55 7.24 19.00
C LYS A 225 2.58 6.29 18.37
N LYS A 226 3.86 6.32 18.78
CA LYS A 226 4.94 5.54 18.13
C LYS A 226 5.90 4.94 19.15
N VAL A 227 6.20 3.67 18.96
CA VAL A 227 7.16 2.90 19.75
C VAL A 227 8.27 2.36 18.84
N VAL A 228 9.52 2.43 19.30
CA VAL A 228 10.69 1.85 18.66
C VAL A 228 11.27 0.80 19.60
N VAL A 229 11.50 -0.39 19.08
CA VAL A 229 12.04 -1.52 19.85
C VAL A 229 13.28 -2.04 19.16
N ARG A 230 14.35 -2.22 19.93
CA ARG A 230 15.55 -2.93 19.46
C ARG A 230 15.31 -4.43 19.59
N THR A 231 15.27 -5.15 18.48
CA THR A 231 15.06 -6.61 18.49
C THR A 231 16.36 -7.39 18.62
N GLN A 232 17.50 -6.76 18.35
CA GLN A 232 18.85 -7.34 18.46
C GLN A 232 19.88 -6.24 18.76
N GLU A 233 21.06 -6.65 19.21
CA GLU A 233 22.23 -5.76 19.32
C GLU A 233 22.76 -5.40 17.92
N GLU A 234 23.42 -4.25 17.79
CA GLU A 234 24.06 -3.79 16.56
C GLU A 234 25.33 -4.57 16.22
#